data_AF-A0A2D4KPS0-F1
#
_entry.id   AF-A0A2D4KPS0-F1
#
_cell.length_a   1.000
_cell.length_b   1.000
_cell.length_c   1.000
_cell.angle_alpha   90.00
_cell.angle_beta   90.00
_cell.angle_gamma   90.00
#
_symmetry.space_group_name_H-M   'P 1'
#
loop_
_entity.id
_entity.type
_entity.pdbx_description
1 polymer ?
#
loop_
_entity_poly.entity_id
_entity_poly.type
_entity_poly.pdbx_seq_one_letter_code
_entity_poly.pdbx_strand_id
1 'polypeptide(L)'
;WNSQSSLVDVQRVPSYDSFEDDCSQSLCLNKPTMSFKDYIQERSDPVEQGKPVIPAAILAGFTGSGPIQLWQFLLELLTDKSCQAFISWTGDGWEFKLADPDEVARRWGRRKNKPKMNYEKLSRGLRYYYDKNIIHKTSGKRYVYRFVCDLQNLLGYTAE
;
A
#
# COMPACT_ATOMS: atom_id res chain seq x y z
N TRP A 1 -26.10 -19.64 55.34
CA TRP A 1 -25.99 -20.57 54.21
C TRP A 1 -26.08 -19.79 52.92
N ASN A 2 -25.06 -19.93 52.07
CA ASN A 2 -25.01 -19.42 50.70
C ASN A 2 -26.09 -20.06 49.83
N SER A 3 -26.60 -19.30 48.85
CA SER A 3 -27.00 -19.71 47.49
C SER A 3 -27.35 -18.40 46.74
N GLN A 4 -26.52 -17.79 45.87
CA GLN A 4 -26.08 -18.21 44.52
C GLN A 4 -27.23 -18.80 43.69
N SER A 5 -27.47 -18.46 42.43
CA SER A 5 -26.93 -17.48 41.49
C SER A 5 -27.92 -17.45 40.32
N SER A 6 -28.07 -16.30 39.68
CA SER A 6 -28.99 -16.08 38.56
C SER A 6 -28.60 -16.89 37.31
N LEU A 7 -29.64 -17.44 36.69
CA LEU A 7 -29.74 -17.93 35.32
C LEU A 7 -29.00 -17.04 34.30
N VAL A 8 -28.05 -17.60 33.55
CA VAL A 8 -28.08 -17.90 32.10
C VAL A 8 -26.64 -17.96 31.57
N ASP A 9 -26.14 -19.18 31.36
CA ASP A 9 -24.89 -19.43 30.65
C ASP A 9 -25.24 -19.68 29.18
N VAL A 10 -25.22 -18.62 28.37
CA VAL A 10 -25.22 -18.72 26.91
C VAL A 10 -23.80 -18.41 26.47
N GLN A 11 -23.03 -19.48 26.22
CA GLN A 11 -21.76 -19.41 25.52
C GLN A 11 -21.93 -18.63 24.21
N ARG A 12 -21.55 -17.35 24.23
CA ARG A 12 -21.36 -16.55 23.03
C ARG A 12 -20.05 -16.99 22.40
N VAL A 13 -20.16 -17.71 21.28
CA VAL A 13 -19.07 -17.97 20.35
C VAL A 13 -18.44 -16.62 19.97
N PRO A 14 -17.12 -16.45 20.04
CA PRO A 14 -16.48 -15.24 19.51
C PRO A 14 -16.78 -15.13 18.03
N SER A 15 -17.54 -14.08 17.67
CA SER A 15 -17.88 -13.74 16.30
C SER A 15 -16.60 -13.55 15.48
N TYR A 16 -16.63 -14.03 14.24
CA TYR A 16 -15.62 -13.85 13.21
C TYR A 16 -15.56 -12.38 12.78
N ASP A 17 -15.01 -11.50 13.61
CA ASP A 17 -14.91 -10.09 13.24
C ASP A 17 -13.69 -9.39 13.82
N SER A 18 -12.71 -9.13 12.94
CA SER A 18 -11.66 -8.11 13.09
C SER A 18 -10.94 -7.87 11.75
N PHE A 19 -11.57 -8.16 10.61
CA PHE A 19 -10.92 -8.02 9.30
C PHE A 19 -11.41 -6.82 8.48
N GLU A 20 -12.41 -6.08 8.95
CA GLU A 20 -13.12 -5.09 8.12
C GLU A 20 -12.82 -3.60 8.43
N ASP A 21 -12.06 -3.25 9.47
CA ASP A 21 -12.01 -1.84 9.93
C ASP A 21 -10.94 -0.92 9.29
N ASP A 22 -10.00 -1.41 8.49
CA ASP A 22 -8.88 -0.56 7.99
C ASP A 22 -8.96 -0.25 6.48
N CYS A 23 -9.88 -0.86 5.72
CA CYS A 23 -9.98 -0.62 4.27
C CYS A 23 -10.89 0.55 3.90
N SER A 24 -11.63 1.07 4.89
CA SER A 24 -12.72 2.03 4.74
C SER A 24 -12.29 3.45 5.13
N GLN A 25 -11.12 3.90 4.67
CA GLN A 25 -10.79 5.33 4.71
C GLN A 25 -10.92 5.89 3.29
N SER A 26 -11.84 6.85 3.18
CA SER A 26 -12.16 7.61 1.98
C SER A 26 -10.88 8.16 1.33
N LEU A 27 -10.76 8.00 0.02
CA LEU A 27 -9.71 8.64 -0.75
C LEU A 27 -10.01 10.13 -0.88
N CYS A 28 -9.56 10.93 0.08
CA CYS A 28 -9.43 12.35 -0.14
C CYS A 28 -8.10 12.56 -0.89
N LEU A 29 -8.09 12.43 -2.21
CA LEU A 29 -6.95 12.89 -3.01
C LEU A 29 -7.05 14.42 -3.08
N ASN A 30 -6.75 15.09 -1.97
CA ASN A 30 -6.59 16.54 -1.96
C ASN A 30 -5.44 16.87 -2.90
N LYS A 31 -5.75 17.45 -4.05
CA LYS A 31 -4.75 17.82 -5.05
C LYS A 31 -3.78 18.82 -4.41
N PRO A 32 -2.53 18.44 -4.14
CA PRO A 32 -1.56 19.38 -3.61
C PRO A 32 -1.22 20.42 -4.69
N THR A 33 -1.01 21.67 -4.28
CA THR A 33 -0.69 22.79 -5.19
C THR A 33 0.66 22.62 -5.90
N MET A 34 1.50 21.70 -5.43
CA MET A 34 2.89 21.48 -5.85
C MET A 34 3.16 19.96 -5.96
N SER A 35 4.20 19.53 -6.69
CA SER A 35 4.51 18.10 -6.84
C SER A 35 5.28 17.53 -5.64
N PHE A 36 5.29 16.21 -5.47
CA PHE A 36 6.06 15.56 -4.40
C PHE A 36 7.57 15.86 -4.50
N LYS A 37 8.12 15.87 -5.72
CA LYS A 37 9.53 16.20 -5.96
C LYS A 37 9.88 17.60 -5.44
N ASP A 38 9.04 18.58 -5.72
CA ASP A 38 9.24 19.96 -5.26
C ASP A 38 9.16 20.05 -3.73
N TYR A 39 8.23 19.31 -3.12
CA TYR A 39 8.07 19.24 -1.67
C TYR A 39 9.30 18.65 -0.95
N ILE A 40 9.92 17.60 -1.49
CA ILE A 40 11.15 17.03 -0.92
C ILE A 40 12.32 18.01 -1.06
N GLN A 41 12.42 18.67 -2.21
CA GLN A 41 13.50 19.63 -2.49
C GLN A 41 13.48 20.82 -1.52
N GLU A 42 12.28 21.34 -1.16
CA GLU A 42 12.14 22.42 -0.18
C GLU A 42 12.53 22.01 1.24
N ARG A 43 12.33 20.75 1.61
CA ARG A 43 12.64 20.25 2.96
C ARG A 43 14.13 19.97 3.21
N SER A 44 14.98 20.07 2.18
CA SER A 44 16.44 19.96 2.32
C SER A 44 16.91 18.66 3.01
N ASP A 45 16.18 17.56 2.86
CA ASP A 45 16.66 16.25 3.32
C ASP A 45 17.63 15.69 2.26
N PRO A 46 18.93 15.48 2.58
CA PRO A 46 19.86 14.90 1.62
C PRO A 46 19.37 13.49 1.23
N VAL A 47 19.14 13.29 -0.08
CA VAL A 47 18.83 11.97 -0.65
C VAL A 47 20.08 11.10 -0.56
N GLU A 48 20.23 10.41 0.58
CA GLU A 48 21.30 9.46 0.81
C GLU A 48 21.26 8.32 -0.23
N GLN A 49 22.42 8.05 -0.84
CA GLN A 49 22.57 7.01 -1.87
C GLN A 49 22.25 5.62 -1.28
N GLY A 50 21.26 4.94 -1.87
CA GLY A 50 20.82 3.59 -1.45
C GLY A 50 19.46 3.54 -0.74
N LYS A 51 18.79 4.68 -0.57
CA LYS A 51 17.41 4.75 -0.06
C LYS A 51 16.38 4.81 -1.20
N PRO A 52 15.12 4.37 -0.99
CA PRO A 52 14.06 4.50 -1.98
C PRO A 52 13.88 5.97 -2.40
N VAL A 53 13.73 6.21 -3.71
CA VAL A 53 13.49 7.56 -4.25
C VAL A 53 12.20 8.15 -3.68
N ILE A 54 11.21 7.31 -3.37
CA ILE A 54 9.92 7.73 -2.83
C ILE A 54 9.63 6.97 -1.52
N PRO A 55 10.05 7.50 -0.35
CA PRO A 55 9.70 6.90 0.93
C PRO A 55 8.18 7.02 1.18
N ALA A 56 7.51 5.89 1.39
CA ALA A 56 6.05 5.86 1.51
C ALA A 56 5.54 6.62 2.73
N ALA A 57 6.32 6.71 3.82
CA ALA A 57 5.96 7.50 5.00
C ALA A 57 5.88 9.01 4.68
N ILE A 58 6.82 9.52 3.88
CA ILE A 58 6.82 10.93 3.48
C ILE A 58 5.69 11.19 2.48
N LEU A 59 5.47 10.27 1.54
CA LEU A 59 4.35 10.35 0.60
C LEU A 59 2.98 10.30 1.31
N ALA A 60 2.86 9.49 2.36
CA ALA A 60 1.64 9.41 3.16
C ALA A 60 1.33 10.74 3.87
N GLY A 61 2.37 11.38 4.42
CA GLY A 61 2.28 12.71 5.02
C GLY A 61 1.94 13.80 3.99
N PHE A 62 2.57 13.77 2.83
CA PHE A 62 2.32 14.73 1.73
C PHE A 62 0.89 14.67 1.21
N THR A 63 0.36 13.45 1.03
CA THR A 63 -1.02 13.24 0.57
C THR A 63 -2.07 13.41 1.68
N GLY A 64 -1.66 13.65 2.93
CA GLY A 64 -2.57 13.74 4.07
C GLY A 64 -3.36 12.45 4.33
N SER A 65 -2.86 11.32 3.84
CA SER A 65 -3.59 10.06 3.76
C SER A 65 -3.69 9.29 5.08
N GLY A 66 -3.05 9.80 6.15
CA GLY A 66 -2.97 9.14 7.44
C GLY A 66 -2.02 7.94 7.43
N PRO A 67 -2.45 6.75 7.88
CA PRO A 67 -1.63 5.55 7.84
C PRO A 67 -1.16 5.20 6.43
N ILE A 68 0.07 4.67 6.32
CA ILE A 68 0.63 4.20 5.06
C ILE A 68 -0.32 3.21 4.36
N GLN A 69 -0.58 3.47 3.08
CA GLN A 69 -1.42 2.67 2.21
C GLN A 69 -0.60 1.71 1.36
N LEU A 70 -1.22 0.61 0.89
CA LEU A 70 -0.55 -0.41 0.09
C LEU A 70 0.05 0.17 -1.20
N TRP A 71 -0.67 1.03 -1.92
CA TRP A 71 -0.16 1.62 -3.16
C TRP A 71 1.10 2.48 -2.95
N GLN A 72 1.18 3.23 -1.84
CA GLN A 72 2.36 4.03 -1.47
C GLN A 72 3.53 3.10 -1.14
N PHE A 73 3.26 2.02 -0.41
CA PHE A 73 4.27 1.02 -0.09
C PHE A 73 4.81 0.31 -1.34
N LEU A 74 3.95 -0.06 -2.28
CA LEU A 74 4.40 -0.67 -3.55
C LEU A 74 5.27 0.30 -4.35
N LEU A 75 4.91 1.58 -4.39
CA LEU A 75 5.70 2.61 -5.06
C LEU A 75 7.07 2.82 -4.41
N GLU A 76 7.16 2.75 -3.07
CA GLU A 76 8.44 2.77 -2.35
C GLU A 76 9.33 1.59 -2.77
N LEU A 77 8.79 0.36 -2.81
CA LEU A 77 9.56 -0.80 -3.24
C LEU A 77 9.98 -0.70 -4.71
N LEU A 78 9.12 -0.19 -5.59
CA LEU A 78 9.39 -0.02 -7.01
C LEU A 78 10.46 1.04 -7.30
N THR A 79 10.70 1.95 -6.36
CA THR A 79 11.73 2.98 -6.45
C THR A 79 12.99 2.66 -5.66
N ASP A 80 13.05 1.47 -5.06
CA ASP A 80 14.24 0.93 -4.39
C ASP A 80 14.93 -0.10 -5.30
N LYS A 81 16.15 0.20 -5.74
CA LYS A 81 16.94 -0.70 -6.59
C LYS A 81 17.22 -2.06 -5.92
N SER A 82 17.28 -2.12 -4.59
CA SER A 82 17.49 -3.37 -3.86
C SER A 82 16.28 -4.31 -3.88
N CYS A 83 15.11 -3.79 -4.26
CA CYS A 83 13.85 -4.53 -4.27
C CYS A 83 13.51 -5.16 -5.64
N GLN A 84 14.30 -4.86 -6.69
CA GLN A 84 14.03 -5.27 -8.07
C GLN A 84 13.93 -6.80 -8.27
N ALA A 85 14.52 -7.60 -7.37
CA ALA A 85 14.45 -9.05 -7.42
C ALA A 85 13.04 -9.61 -7.22
N PHE A 86 12.17 -8.90 -6.48
CA PHE A 86 10.82 -9.38 -6.15
C PHE A 86 9.69 -8.46 -6.62
N ILE A 87 9.99 -7.20 -6.94
CA ILE A 87 9.04 -6.24 -7.54
C ILE A 87 9.78 -5.25 -8.43
N SER A 88 9.31 -5.06 -9.66
CA SER A 88 9.98 -4.18 -10.63
C SER A 88 9.03 -3.59 -11.66
N TRP A 89 9.42 -2.44 -12.21
CA TRP A 89 8.79 -1.87 -13.40
C TRP A 89 9.03 -2.76 -14.62
N THR A 90 8.06 -2.82 -15.52
CA THR A 90 8.16 -3.58 -16.78
C THR A 90 8.82 -2.78 -17.91
N GLY A 91 8.93 -1.46 -17.76
CA GLY A 91 9.37 -0.54 -18.81
C GLY A 91 8.24 -0.01 -19.68
N ASP A 92 7.00 -0.47 -19.47
CA ASP A 92 5.80 0.05 -20.15
C ASP A 92 5.05 1.02 -19.22
N GLY A 93 5.43 2.29 -19.26
CA GLY A 93 4.85 3.33 -18.42
C GLY A 93 4.87 2.95 -16.93
N TRP A 94 3.75 3.12 -16.24
CA TRP A 94 3.59 2.75 -14.84
C TRP A 94 3.16 1.29 -14.61
N GLU A 95 3.45 0.38 -15.54
CA GLU A 95 3.23 -1.06 -15.37
C GLU A 95 4.37 -1.73 -14.60
N PHE A 96 4.00 -2.49 -13.58
CA PHE A 96 4.92 -3.23 -12.73
C PHE A 96 4.52 -4.70 -12.57
N LYS A 97 5.49 -5.52 -12.19
CA LYS A 97 5.33 -6.94 -11.96
C LYS A 97 5.80 -7.31 -10.54
N LEU A 98 5.03 -8.15 -9.87
CA LEU A 98 5.48 -8.85 -8.67
C LEU A 98 6.17 -10.15 -9.12
N ALA A 99 7.50 -10.17 -9.10
CA ALA A 99 8.29 -11.35 -9.44
C ALA A 99 8.23 -12.41 -8.33
N ASP A 100 8.23 -11.97 -7.07
CA ASP A 100 7.96 -12.79 -5.89
C ASP A 100 6.84 -12.14 -5.07
N PRO A 101 5.57 -12.52 -5.32
CA PRO A 101 4.41 -11.96 -4.63
C PRO A 101 4.40 -12.24 -3.12
N ASP A 102 5.01 -13.34 -2.68
CA ASP A 102 5.05 -13.74 -1.28
C ASP A 102 6.03 -12.87 -0.49
N GLU A 103 7.20 -12.57 -1.04
CA GLU A 103 8.16 -11.64 -0.43
C GLU A 103 7.57 -10.22 -0.30
N VAL A 104 6.86 -9.76 -1.33
CA VAL A 104 6.15 -8.46 -1.29
C VAL A 104 5.10 -8.46 -0.18
N ALA A 105 4.29 -9.51 -0.08
CA ALA A 105 3.29 -9.63 0.97
C ALA A 105 3.90 -9.72 2.37
N ARG A 106 5.01 -10.44 2.53
CA ARG A 106 5.75 -10.55 3.78
C ARG A 106 6.29 -9.19 4.24
N ARG A 107 6.88 -8.41 3.32
CA ARG A 107 7.36 -7.05 3.62
C ARG A 107 6.22 -6.11 3.97
N TRP A 108 5.08 -6.21 3.27
CA TRP A 108 3.88 -5.45 3.63
C TRP A 108 3.36 -5.81 5.03
N GLY A 109 3.33 -7.11 5.35
CA GLY A 109 2.99 -7.62 6.67
C GLY A 109 3.90 -7.04 7.74
N ARG A 110 5.22 -7.03 7.51
CA ARG A 110 6.18 -6.40 8.43
C ARG A 110 5.92 -4.90 8.59
N ARG A 111 5.66 -4.18 7.50
CA ARG A 111 5.42 -2.72 7.51
C ARG A 111 4.19 -2.34 8.34
N LYS A 112 3.12 -3.12 8.31
CA LYS A 112 1.87 -2.87 9.05
C LYS A 112 1.73 -3.67 10.34
N ASN A 113 2.79 -4.37 10.76
CA ASN A 113 2.77 -5.30 11.90
C ASN A 113 1.63 -6.35 11.82
N LYS A 114 1.42 -6.92 10.63
CA LYS A 114 0.45 -7.99 10.35
C LYS A 114 1.19 -9.27 9.97
N PRO A 115 1.58 -10.14 10.94
CA PRO A 115 2.40 -11.33 10.67
C PRO A 115 1.69 -12.39 9.82
N LYS A 116 0.36 -12.36 9.76
CA LYS A 116 -0.47 -13.26 8.94
C LYS A 116 -0.78 -12.69 7.54
N MET A 117 0.01 -11.75 7.06
CA MET A 117 -0.12 -11.19 5.70
C MET A 117 0.42 -12.20 4.68
N ASN A 118 -0.25 -12.31 3.53
CA ASN A 118 0.13 -13.17 2.41
C ASN A 118 -0.38 -12.58 1.09
N TYR A 119 0.00 -13.18 -0.04
CA TYR A 119 -0.40 -12.65 -1.34
C TYR A 119 -1.93 -12.67 -1.55
N GLU A 120 -2.65 -13.68 -1.06
CA GLU A 120 -4.11 -13.72 -1.16
C GLU A 120 -4.76 -12.47 -0.57
N LYS A 121 -4.34 -12.07 0.63
CA LYS A 121 -4.82 -10.84 1.29
C LYS A 121 -4.33 -9.57 0.60
N LEU A 122 -3.06 -9.52 0.21
CA LEU A 122 -2.50 -8.37 -0.50
C LEU A 122 -3.21 -8.14 -1.84
N SER A 123 -3.48 -9.22 -2.58
CA SER A 123 -4.18 -9.18 -3.86
C SER A 123 -5.63 -8.69 -3.70
N ARG A 124 -6.26 -8.93 -2.55
CA ARG A 124 -7.57 -8.33 -2.22
C ARG A 124 -7.48 -6.81 -2.14
N GLY A 125 -6.42 -6.30 -1.51
CA GLY A 125 -6.06 -4.86 -1.50
C GLY A 125 -5.88 -4.29 -2.90
N LEU A 126 -5.14 -4.99 -3.77
CA LEU A 126 -4.96 -4.59 -5.16
C LEU A 126 -6.30 -4.52 -5.92
N ARG A 127 -7.20 -5.48 -5.71
CA ARG A 127 -8.54 -5.47 -6.33
C ARG A 127 -9.39 -4.28 -5.89
N TYR A 128 -9.28 -3.84 -4.63
CA TYR A 128 -9.99 -2.64 -4.17
C TYR A 128 -9.53 -1.36 -4.88
N TYR A 129 -8.34 -1.34 -5.50
CA TYR A 129 -7.86 -0.19 -6.25
C TYR A 129 -8.43 -0.05 -7.66
N TYR A 130 -9.16 -1.06 -8.17
CA TYR A 130 -9.65 -1.07 -9.55
C TYR A 130 -10.68 0.03 -9.77
N ASP A 131 -11.75 0.03 -8.97
CA ASP A 131 -12.83 1.02 -9.05
C ASP A 131 -12.38 2.41 -8.59
N LYS A 132 -11.32 2.45 -7.78
CA LYS A 132 -10.72 3.67 -7.25
C LYS A 132 -9.76 4.34 -8.25
N ASN A 133 -9.55 3.75 -9.43
CA ASN A 133 -8.64 4.22 -10.47
C ASN A 133 -7.23 4.54 -9.93
N ILE A 134 -6.71 3.68 -9.04
CA ILE A 134 -5.34 3.80 -8.52
C ILE A 134 -4.42 2.80 -9.23
N ILE A 135 -4.78 1.52 -9.19
CA ILE A 135 -4.03 0.44 -9.84
C ILE A 135 -5.04 -0.43 -10.58
N HIS A 136 -4.72 -0.82 -11.81
CA HIS A 136 -5.46 -1.83 -12.57
C HIS A 136 -4.62 -3.08 -12.79
N LYS A 137 -5.28 -4.22 -12.99
CA LYS A 137 -4.61 -5.46 -13.37
C LYS A 137 -4.38 -5.51 -14.87
N THR A 138 -3.16 -5.84 -15.31
CA THR A 138 -2.90 -6.10 -16.73
C THR A 138 -3.53 -7.44 -17.13
N SER A 139 -4.47 -7.39 -18.08
CA SER A 139 -5.16 -8.56 -18.62
C SER A 139 -4.18 -9.52 -19.29
N GLY A 140 -4.42 -10.83 -19.16
CA GLY A 140 -3.58 -11.88 -19.75
C GLY A 140 -2.20 -12.08 -19.08
N LYS A 141 -1.80 -11.24 -18.12
CA LYS A 141 -0.51 -11.36 -17.42
C LYS A 141 -0.68 -11.73 -15.95
N ARG A 142 0.13 -12.67 -15.46
CA ARG A 142 0.15 -13.08 -14.05
C ARG A 142 1.01 -12.11 -13.24
N TYR A 143 0.47 -11.66 -12.10
CA TYR A 143 1.15 -10.75 -11.16
C TYR A 143 1.62 -9.40 -11.74
N VAL A 144 1.02 -8.98 -12.85
CA VAL A 144 1.29 -7.68 -13.49
C VAL A 144 0.12 -6.75 -13.29
N TYR A 145 0.45 -5.50 -12.95
CA TYR A 145 -0.46 -4.43 -12.60
C TYR A 145 0.08 -3.10 -13.11
N ARG A 146 -0.77 -2.07 -13.19
CA ARG A 146 -0.41 -0.74 -13.67
C ARG A 146 -1.00 0.33 -12.77
N PHE A 147 -0.23 1.33 -12.39
CA PHE A 147 -0.81 2.54 -11.80
C PHE A 147 -1.52 3.34 -12.90
N VAL A 148 -2.79 3.64 -12.66
CA VAL A 148 -3.64 4.39 -13.60
C VAL A 148 -4.03 5.76 -13.07
N CYS A 149 -3.69 6.06 -11.82
CA CYS A 149 -3.76 7.42 -11.29
C CYS A 149 -2.64 8.29 -11.90
N ASP A 150 -2.84 9.60 -11.84
CA ASP A 150 -1.90 10.60 -12.37
C ASP A 150 -0.66 10.74 -11.46
N LEU A 151 0.20 9.73 -11.50
CA LEU A 151 1.46 9.70 -10.76
C LEU A 151 2.43 10.77 -11.24
N GLN A 152 2.36 11.18 -12.50
CA GLN A 152 3.25 12.19 -13.04
C GLN A 152 3.02 13.53 -12.35
N ASN A 153 1.76 13.98 -12.26
CA ASN A 153 1.43 15.22 -11.56
C ASN A 153 1.62 15.09 -10.04
N LEU A 154 1.30 13.93 -9.46
CA LEU A 154 1.48 13.70 -8.03
C LEU A 154 2.96 13.75 -7.63
N LEU A 155 3.81 13.05 -8.38
CA LEU A 155 5.20 12.80 -7.98
C LEU A 155 6.18 13.82 -8.56
N GLY A 156 5.88 14.40 -9.73
CA GLY A 156 6.82 15.22 -10.49
C GLY A 156 7.88 14.41 -11.23
N TYR A 157 7.64 13.11 -11.42
CA TYR A 157 8.50 12.18 -12.17
C TYR A 157 7.76 11.58 -13.36
N THR A 158 8.48 11.35 -14.46
CA THR A 158 8.00 10.57 -15.60
C THR A 158 8.27 9.08 -15.39
N ALA A 159 7.54 8.23 -16.12
CA ALA A 159 7.75 6.79 -16.08
C ALA A 159 9.02 6.33 -16.86
N GLU A 160 9.53 7.20 -17.75
CA GLU A 160 10.77 7.00 -18.52
C GLU A 160 12.03 7.24 -17.68
#